data_AF-A0A1T3CZ04-F1
#
_entry.id   AF-A0A1T3CZ04-F1
#
_cell.length_a   1.000
_cell.length_b   1.000
_cell.length_c   1.000
_cell.angle_alpha   90.00
_cell.angle_beta   90.00
_cell.angle_gamma   90.00
#
_symmetry.space_group_name_H-M   'P 1'
#
loop_
_entity.id
_entity.type
_entity.pdbx_description
1 polymer ?
#
loop_
_entity_poly.entity_id
_entity_poly.type
_entity_poly.pdbx_seq_one_letter_code
_entity_poly.pdbx_strand_id
1 'polypeptide(L)'
;MSQDHGQCQVYGLYKGYKRRNARLDELESEAPPYLKTSKVPLANQTFEDVKDQETPRTVHSHLFDRYVLTGQVIDARRLHHTHFYSLQIDYGHQAYLDKLSSNRHIILRSLEKLEKRTADVLYQQEKWFAWVRQAQEEEEANRDKEQKKIKQEAALFKRHRDKLQARLEQARREEEQKSQDAYLEAAFRERMEMSEDEWESDEAWDPIKDTDHDKRNQYIDLIRHFLWMDAADIETSQDPPAEPKPQAEEAAEQRQEEDGQKPSKKGKKKAKAKPSAAKPGNQGSAGDSSTADRGQDKLMAMQQQKKAKKAADQPMPDKNNIETEQEMRKRLSQGVDKKLENLWGYQLVGSLENPHETFTRTAPMTNDEIETAIKDVREIKLLLFCRLLLAQASLLPAALRASSVEEFLNDPEIVDSDLRDICLKLEDPSLQQIRDACADFARGDDAEVDAGDEPADDSDSEDDEEFGDMMGDYDHYRHLHTDEWFVKKLADRQGLKEPRQKSIASSQRSRVAICGKSVWNHASEKAMSRDGWLQFSIIAKDCDLKHAIQLCRNWAEFADLNLLTLWQFFPASNWTS
;
A
#
# COMPACT_ATOMS: atom_id res chain seq x y z
N MET A 1 18.11 75.68 -22.61
CA MET A 1 17.64 74.37 -23.15
C MET A 1 18.79 73.52 -23.68
N SER A 2 19.48 73.81 -24.79
CA SER A 2 20.60 72.91 -25.23
C SER A 2 21.83 72.91 -24.31
N GLN A 3 22.15 74.03 -23.63
CA GLN A 3 23.32 74.09 -22.73
C GLN A 3 23.14 73.25 -21.46
N ASP A 4 21.94 73.19 -20.90
CA ASP A 4 21.62 72.45 -19.68
C ASP A 4 21.78 70.92 -19.88
N HIS A 5 21.36 70.42 -21.05
CA HIS A 5 21.51 69.01 -21.41
C HIS A 5 22.98 68.58 -21.51
N GLY A 6 23.84 69.44 -22.07
CA GLY A 6 25.28 69.18 -22.16
C GLY A 6 25.96 69.10 -20.78
N GLN A 7 25.61 70.01 -19.86
CA GLN A 7 26.18 69.99 -18.50
C GLN A 7 25.75 68.74 -17.71
N CYS A 8 24.48 68.33 -17.81
CA CYS A 8 23.98 67.11 -17.18
C CYS A 8 24.70 65.84 -17.70
N GLN A 9 24.95 65.74 -19.01
CA GLN A 9 25.65 64.61 -19.62
C GLN A 9 27.11 64.53 -19.16
N VAL A 10 27.85 65.65 -19.20
CA VAL A 10 29.25 65.72 -18.75
C VAL A 10 29.35 65.39 -17.26
N TYR A 11 28.48 65.93 -16.41
CA TYR A 11 28.47 65.63 -14.98
C TYR A 11 28.16 64.15 -14.67
N GLY A 12 27.25 63.53 -15.44
CA GLY A 12 26.97 62.10 -15.39
C GLY A 12 28.19 61.24 -15.74
N LEU A 13 28.90 61.60 -16.81
CA LEU A 13 30.18 60.99 -17.22
C LEU A 13 31.21 61.01 -16.08
N TYR A 14 31.42 62.18 -15.46
CA TYR A 14 32.39 62.36 -14.37
C TYR A 14 32.06 61.47 -13.16
N LYS A 15 30.78 61.48 -12.73
CA LYS A 15 30.30 60.60 -11.65
C LYS A 15 30.46 59.13 -11.99
N GLY A 16 30.13 58.72 -13.21
CA GLY A 16 30.27 57.33 -13.68
C GLY A 16 31.72 56.83 -13.67
N TYR A 17 32.66 57.66 -14.14
CA TYR A 17 34.10 57.39 -14.06
C TYR A 17 34.56 57.23 -12.59
N LYS A 18 34.27 58.22 -11.73
CA LYS A 18 34.67 58.17 -10.32
C LYS A 18 34.08 56.97 -9.55
N ARG A 19 32.81 56.64 -9.80
CA ARG A 19 32.14 55.47 -9.19
C ARG A 19 32.80 54.15 -9.62
N ARG A 20 33.17 54.00 -10.91
CA ARG A 20 33.83 52.77 -11.39
C ARG A 20 35.24 52.61 -10.83
N ASN A 21 36.01 53.70 -10.67
CA ASN A 21 37.30 53.63 -9.97
C ASN A 21 37.10 53.18 -8.52
N ALA A 22 36.19 53.83 -7.77
CA ALA A 22 35.94 53.48 -6.37
C ALA A 22 35.52 52.00 -6.21
N ARG A 23 34.68 51.48 -7.11
CA ARG A 23 34.30 50.06 -7.13
C ARG A 23 35.46 49.11 -7.44
N LEU A 24 36.44 49.55 -8.25
CA LEU A 24 37.65 48.77 -8.51
C LEU A 24 38.55 48.74 -7.26
N ASP A 25 38.72 49.89 -6.59
CA ASP A 25 39.48 49.99 -5.34
C ASP A 25 38.84 49.15 -4.21
N GLU A 26 37.50 49.17 -4.12
CA GLU A 26 36.69 48.34 -3.22
C GLU A 26 36.88 46.84 -3.50
N LEU A 27 36.75 46.39 -4.74
CA LEU A 27 36.96 44.98 -5.12
C LEU A 27 38.40 44.50 -4.87
N GLU A 28 39.40 45.38 -4.98
CA GLU A 28 40.79 45.04 -4.61
C GLU A 28 40.96 44.86 -3.08
N SER A 29 40.15 45.54 -2.25
CA SER A 29 40.11 45.31 -0.80
C SER A 29 39.35 44.02 -0.41
N GLU A 30 38.35 43.63 -1.21
CA GLU A 30 37.51 42.44 -1.02
C GLU A 30 38.12 41.14 -1.58
N ALA A 31 39.44 41.07 -1.73
CA ALA A 31 40.11 39.87 -2.23
C ALA A 31 39.77 38.58 -1.42
N PRO A 32 39.59 37.41 -2.07
CA PRO A 32 39.36 36.13 -1.41
C PRO A 32 40.44 35.75 -0.38
N PRO A 33 40.11 34.93 0.65
CA PRO A 33 41.05 34.55 1.71
C PRO A 33 42.36 33.96 1.19
N TYR A 34 42.29 33.15 0.13
CA TYR A 34 43.46 32.58 -0.54
C TYR A 34 44.40 33.66 -1.12
N LEU A 35 43.86 34.64 -1.84
CA LEU A 35 44.66 35.75 -2.39
C LEU A 35 45.17 36.72 -1.30
N LYS A 36 44.43 36.90 -0.20
CA LYS A 36 44.89 37.68 0.97
C LYS A 36 46.02 37.00 1.74
N THR A 37 46.08 35.67 1.72
CA THR A 37 47.07 34.87 2.46
C THR A 37 48.31 34.56 1.63
N SER A 38 48.19 34.54 0.30
CA SER A 38 49.33 34.31 -0.59
C SER A 38 50.36 35.44 -0.48
N LYS A 39 51.63 35.04 -0.31
CA LYS A 39 52.80 35.94 -0.34
C LYS A 39 53.35 36.15 -1.76
N VAL A 40 52.78 35.46 -2.75
CA VAL A 40 53.27 35.46 -4.13
C VAL A 40 52.44 36.46 -4.96
N PRO A 41 53.08 37.38 -5.71
CA PRO A 41 52.37 38.30 -6.59
C PRO A 41 51.55 37.56 -7.65
N LEU A 42 50.34 38.05 -7.96
CA LEU A 42 49.39 37.42 -8.89
C LEU A 42 50.00 37.02 -10.25
N ALA A 43 50.94 37.80 -10.79
CA ALA A 43 51.66 37.49 -12.03
C ALA A 43 52.43 36.15 -11.96
N ASN A 44 52.96 35.82 -10.79
CA ASN A 44 53.80 34.66 -10.53
C ASN A 44 53.01 33.48 -9.93
N GLN A 45 51.73 33.66 -9.56
CA GLN A 45 50.91 32.57 -9.02
C GLN A 45 50.71 31.46 -10.07
N THR A 46 50.86 30.20 -9.66
CA THR A 46 50.58 29.01 -10.49
C THR A 46 49.40 28.17 -9.99
N PHE A 47 48.94 28.40 -8.75
CA PHE A 47 47.80 27.72 -8.11
C PHE A 47 47.96 26.20 -7.89
N GLU A 48 49.16 25.66 -8.06
CA GLU A 48 49.48 24.22 -7.87
C GLU A 48 49.16 23.70 -6.45
N ASP A 49 49.22 24.59 -5.46
CA ASP A 49 48.90 24.35 -4.05
C ASP A 49 47.39 24.13 -3.79
N VAL A 50 46.53 24.61 -4.69
CA VAL A 50 45.07 24.45 -4.60
C VAL A 50 44.69 23.03 -5.00
N LYS A 51 44.13 22.24 -4.06
CA LYS A 51 43.61 20.87 -4.30
C LYS A 51 42.10 20.75 -4.13
N ASP A 52 41.47 21.78 -3.57
CA ASP A 52 40.04 21.88 -3.33
C ASP A 52 39.32 22.43 -4.59
N GLN A 53 38.02 22.17 -4.70
CA GLN A 53 37.16 22.56 -5.83
C GLN A 53 36.49 23.93 -5.62
N GLU A 54 36.26 24.36 -4.38
CA GLU A 54 35.60 25.64 -4.07
C GLU A 54 36.57 26.83 -4.13
N THR A 55 37.78 26.63 -3.62
CA THR A 55 38.88 27.59 -3.65
C THR A 55 39.18 28.15 -5.05
N PRO A 56 39.34 27.35 -6.13
CA PRO A 56 39.60 27.91 -7.45
C PRO A 56 38.37 28.62 -8.05
N ARG A 57 37.14 28.16 -7.75
CA ARG A 57 35.90 28.83 -8.19
C ARG A 57 35.76 30.23 -7.60
N THR A 58 35.98 30.38 -6.30
CA THR A 58 35.89 31.68 -5.60
C THR A 58 37.00 32.66 -5.99
N VAL A 59 38.17 32.15 -6.35
CA VAL A 59 39.26 32.97 -6.91
C VAL A 59 38.99 33.34 -8.37
N HIS A 60 38.37 32.45 -9.16
CA HIS A 60 38.02 32.72 -10.57
C HIS A 60 36.98 33.82 -10.68
N SER A 61 35.89 33.75 -9.92
CA SER A 61 34.85 34.80 -9.92
C SER A 61 35.41 36.18 -9.56
N HIS A 62 36.20 36.29 -8.49
CA HIS A 62 36.82 37.55 -8.08
C HIS A 62 37.77 38.12 -9.16
N LEU A 63 38.62 37.27 -9.74
CA LEU A 63 39.54 37.69 -10.81
C LEU A 63 38.79 38.06 -12.09
N PHE A 64 37.68 37.38 -12.42
CA PHE A 64 36.83 37.70 -13.55
C PHE A 64 36.13 39.06 -13.38
N ASP A 65 35.50 39.30 -12.23
CA ASP A 65 34.89 40.60 -11.90
C ASP A 65 35.92 41.73 -11.95
N ARG A 66 37.12 41.49 -11.41
CA ARG A 66 38.24 42.44 -11.45
C ARG A 66 38.72 42.69 -12.88
N TYR A 67 38.78 41.67 -13.74
CA TYR A 67 39.12 41.80 -15.16
C TYR A 67 38.10 42.67 -15.91
N VAL A 68 36.80 42.40 -15.70
CA VAL A 68 35.69 43.15 -16.32
C VAL A 68 35.68 44.60 -15.84
N LEU A 69 35.73 44.86 -14.53
CA LEU A 69 35.75 46.21 -13.97
C LEU A 69 37.00 46.99 -14.38
N THR A 70 38.18 46.37 -14.43
CA THR A 70 39.41 47.01 -14.94
C THR A 70 39.22 47.46 -16.39
N GLY A 71 38.54 46.65 -17.22
CA GLY A 71 38.16 47.05 -18.59
C GLY A 71 37.24 48.27 -18.61
N GLN A 72 36.13 48.22 -17.87
CA GLN A 72 35.18 49.33 -17.79
C GLN A 72 35.80 50.63 -17.26
N VAL A 73 36.80 50.54 -16.36
CA VAL A 73 37.57 51.68 -15.87
C VAL A 73 38.50 52.25 -16.94
N ILE A 74 39.20 51.41 -17.71
CA ILE A 74 40.03 51.85 -18.85
C ILE A 74 39.18 52.63 -19.84
N ASP A 75 38.03 52.09 -20.24
CA ASP A 75 37.17 52.70 -21.24
C ASP A 75 36.51 53.98 -20.71
N ALA A 76 36.03 53.97 -19.46
CA ALA A 76 35.50 55.17 -18.82
C ALA A 76 36.55 56.28 -18.65
N ARG A 77 37.82 55.94 -18.38
CA ARG A 77 38.91 56.91 -18.25
C ARG A 77 39.36 57.47 -19.60
N ARG A 78 39.38 56.66 -20.66
CA ARG A 78 39.60 57.11 -22.04
C ARG A 78 38.50 58.09 -22.46
N LEU A 79 37.24 57.71 -22.28
CA LEU A 79 36.08 58.53 -22.61
C LEU A 79 36.06 59.84 -21.79
N HIS A 80 36.35 59.78 -20.48
CA HIS A 80 36.56 60.98 -19.67
C HIS A 80 37.71 61.86 -20.18
N HIS A 81 38.84 61.31 -20.61
CA HIS A 81 39.93 62.12 -21.14
C HIS A 81 39.51 62.86 -22.43
N THR A 82 38.92 62.14 -23.39
CA THR A 82 38.45 62.71 -24.67
C THR A 82 37.38 63.79 -24.52
N HIS A 83 36.45 63.65 -23.56
CA HIS A 83 35.35 64.61 -23.41
C HIS A 83 35.67 65.84 -22.55
N PHE A 84 36.68 65.79 -21.67
CA PHE A 84 36.97 66.86 -20.70
C PHE A 84 38.21 67.69 -21.05
N TYR A 85 39.11 67.19 -21.89
CA TYR A 85 40.33 67.89 -22.29
C TYR A 85 40.35 68.11 -23.80
N SER A 86 40.33 69.39 -24.22
CA SER A 86 40.43 69.79 -25.63
C SER A 86 41.88 69.84 -26.16
N LEU A 87 42.88 69.86 -25.27
CA LEU A 87 44.29 69.72 -25.61
C LEU A 87 44.81 68.35 -25.17
N GLN A 88 45.63 67.71 -26.01
CA GLN A 88 46.37 66.47 -25.71
C GLN A 88 47.56 66.72 -24.76
N ILE A 89 47.33 67.37 -23.62
CA ILE A 89 48.33 67.52 -22.55
C ILE A 89 48.10 66.38 -21.56
N ASP A 90 49.01 65.40 -21.57
CA ASP A 90 48.88 64.22 -20.71
C ASP A 90 49.37 64.51 -19.28
N TYR A 91 48.42 64.73 -18.36
CA TYR A 91 48.68 64.81 -16.91
C TYR A 91 48.91 63.41 -16.29
N GLY A 92 49.69 62.55 -16.95
CA GLY A 92 49.94 61.17 -16.53
C GLY A 92 48.73 60.23 -16.64
N HIS A 93 47.72 60.57 -17.46
CA HIS A 93 46.63 59.68 -17.79
C HIS A 93 47.11 58.46 -18.58
N GLN A 94 48.06 58.62 -19.52
CA GLN A 94 48.56 57.50 -20.32
C GLN A 94 49.27 56.47 -19.44
N ALA A 95 50.23 56.90 -18.61
CA ALA A 95 50.95 56.02 -17.70
C ALA A 95 50.03 55.22 -16.74
N TYR A 96 48.91 55.80 -16.32
CA TYR A 96 47.91 55.08 -15.52
C TYR A 96 47.07 54.10 -16.36
N LEU A 97 46.70 54.45 -17.60
CA LEU A 97 46.03 53.54 -18.52
C LEU A 97 46.94 52.35 -18.88
N ASP A 98 48.24 52.56 -19.03
CA ASP A 98 49.23 51.51 -19.26
C ASP A 98 49.35 50.60 -18.03
N LYS A 99 49.39 51.16 -16.81
CA LYS A 99 49.33 50.40 -15.55
C LYS A 99 48.07 49.52 -15.47
N LEU A 100 46.89 50.07 -15.78
CA LEU A 100 45.64 49.28 -15.79
C LEU A 100 45.64 48.21 -16.87
N SER A 101 46.17 48.50 -18.06
CA SER A 101 46.27 47.54 -19.17
C SER A 101 47.21 46.39 -18.83
N SER A 102 48.34 46.69 -18.17
CA SER A 102 49.26 45.70 -17.62
C SER A 102 48.60 44.84 -16.54
N ASN A 103 47.90 45.45 -15.57
CA ASN A 103 47.15 44.72 -14.54
C ASN A 103 46.08 43.81 -15.17
N ARG A 104 45.32 44.31 -16.15
CA ARG A 104 44.32 43.53 -16.90
C ARG A 104 44.94 42.32 -17.59
N HIS A 105 46.12 42.46 -18.19
CA HIS A 105 46.85 41.32 -18.79
C HIS A 105 47.31 40.31 -17.73
N ILE A 106 47.83 40.78 -16.59
CA ILE A 106 48.23 39.92 -15.46
C ILE A 106 47.03 39.11 -14.94
N ILE A 107 45.88 39.75 -14.75
CA ILE A 107 44.65 39.10 -14.32
C ILE A 107 44.22 38.03 -15.33
N LEU A 108 44.18 38.36 -16.63
CA LEU A 108 43.86 37.40 -17.69
C LEU A 108 44.79 36.18 -17.68
N ARG A 109 46.10 36.39 -17.56
CA ARG A 109 47.08 35.29 -17.43
C ARG A 109 46.90 34.47 -16.16
N SER A 110 46.44 35.07 -15.06
CA SER A 110 46.12 34.32 -13.84
C SER A 110 44.84 33.50 -13.98
N LEU A 111 43.82 34.00 -14.70
CA LEU A 111 42.60 33.25 -15.04
C LEU A 111 42.94 32.03 -15.92
N GLU A 112 43.72 32.21 -17.00
CA GLU A 112 44.17 31.09 -17.88
C GLU A 112 44.90 29.98 -17.11
N LYS A 113 45.67 30.32 -16.07
CA LYS A 113 46.35 29.32 -15.21
C LYS A 113 45.37 28.65 -14.24
N LEU A 114 44.45 29.42 -13.67
CA LEU A 114 43.46 28.94 -12.70
C LEU A 114 42.45 28.00 -13.36
N GLU A 115 42.04 28.26 -14.59
CA GLU A 115 41.17 27.37 -15.38
C GLU A 115 41.84 26.02 -15.66
N LYS A 116 43.13 26.02 -16.06
CA LYS A 116 43.93 24.78 -16.20
C LYS A 116 44.00 24.01 -14.88
N ARG A 117 44.29 24.70 -13.76
CA ARG A 117 44.34 24.07 -12.44
C ARG A 117 42.98 23.49 -12.03
N THR A 118 41.89 24.17 -12.37
CA THR A 118 40.52 23.70 -12.10
C THR A 118 40.25 22.41 -12.87
N ALA A 119 40.64 22.32 -14.15
CA ALA A 119 40.53 21.09 -14.93
C ALA A 119 41.39 19.95 -14.34
N ASP A 120 42.62 20.22 -13.89
CA ASP A 120 43.47 19.22 -13.23
C ASP A 120 42.84 18.66 -11.95
N VAL A 121 42.23 19.52 -11.12
CA VAL A 121 41.58 19.11 -9.86
C VAL A 121 40.35 18.25 -10.16
N LEU A 122 39.50 18.66 -11.11
CA LEU A 122 38.32 17.88 -11.52
C LEU A 122 38.73 16.50 -12.07
N TYR A 123 39.74 16.45 -12.94
CA TYR A 123 40.25 15.20 -13.51
C TYR A 123 40.85 14.25 -12.45
N GLN A 124 41.47 14.79 -11.41
CA GLN A 124 41.94 13.99 -10.26
C GLN A 124 40.76 13.42 -9.45
N GLN A 125 39.70 14.20 -9.26
CA GLN A 125 38.46 13.73 -8.60
C GLN A 125 37.76 12.66 -9.43
N GLU A 126 37.57 12.86 -10.74
CA GLU A 126 36.97 11.88 -11.66
C GLU A 126 37.72 10.53 -11.65
N LYS A 127 39.06 10.57 -11.69
CA LYS A 127 39.89 9.36 -11.56
C LYS A 127 39.69 8.63 -10.25
N TRP A 128 39.57 9.39 -9.15
CA TRP A 128 39.31 8.80 -7.83
C TRP A 128 37.91 8.17 -7.78
N PHE A 129 36.88 8.84 -8.29
CA PHE A 129 35.53 8.27 -8.39
C PHE A 129 35.46 7.03 -9.28
N ALA A 130 36.17 7.01 -10.41
CA ALA A 130 36.27 5.84 -11.28
C ALA A 130 36.93 4.65 -10.58
N TRP A 131 38.02 4.90 -9.82
CA TRP A 131 38.68 3.87 -9.01
C TRP A 131 37.80 3.36 -7.86
N VAL A 132 37.11 4.25 -7.14
CA VAL A 132 36.16 3.87 -6.08
C VAL A 132 35.03 3.01 -6.64
N ARG A 133 34.46 3.39 -7.80
CA ARG A 133 33.42 2.60 -8.47
C ARG A 133 33.92 1.21 -8.85
N GLN A 134 35.11 1.11 -9.46
CA GLN A 134 35.70 -0.18 -9.80
C GLN A 134 35.93 -1.04 -8.54
N ALA A 135 36.42 -0.46 -7.44
CA ALA A 135 36.61 -1.19 -6.19
C ALA A 135 35.27 -1.70 -5.60
N GLN A 136 34.20 -0.91 -5.70
CA GLN A 136 32.85 -1.33 -5.30
C GLN A 136 32.30 -2.46 -6.19
N GLU A 137 32.43 -2.34 -7.51
CA GLU A 137 32.03 -3.39 -8.47
C GLU A 137 32.82 -4.70 -8.25
N GLU A 138 34.10 -4.62 -7.90
CA GLU A 138 34.93 -5.79 -7.55
C GLU A 138 34.50 -6.41 -6.20
N GLU A 139 34.13 -5.61 -5.20
CA GLU A 139 33.58 -6.10 -3.93
C GLU A 139 32.22 -6.78 -4.13
N GLU A 140 31.29 -6.15 -4.86
CA GLU A 140 29.98 -6.72 -5.19
C GLU A 140 30.14 -8.03 -5.96
N ALA A 141 30.99 -8.07 -6.99
CA ALA A 141 31.29 -9.29 -7.74
C ALA A 141 31.87 -10.41 -6.87
N ASN A 142 32.58 -10.09 -5.78
CA ASN A 142 33.08 -11.08 -4.82
C ASN A 142 31.99 -11.57 -3.87
N ARG A 143 31.14 -10.67 -3.34
CA ARG A 143 29.95 -11.04 -2.55
C ARG A 143 29.00 -11.94 -3.36
N ASP A 144 28.87 -11.67 -4.65
CA ASP A 144 28.07 -12.48 -5.58
C ASP A 144 28.64 -13.90 -5.78
N LYS A 145 29.97 -14.04 -5.85
CA LYS A 145 30.66 -15.35 -5.90
C LYS A 145 30.47 -16.10 -4.58
N GLU A 146 30.54 -15.43 -3.45
CA GLU A 146 30.31 -16.02 -2.12
C GLU A 146 28.87 -16.50 -1.95
N GLN A 147 27.87 -15.69 -2.32
CA GLN A 147 26.47 -16.11 -2.32
C GLN A 147 26.24 -17.35 -3.23
N LYS A 148 26.88 -17.39 -4.41
CA LYS A 148 26.82 -18.55 -5.31
C LYS A 148 27.44 -19.80 -4.68
N LYS A 149 28.57 -19.69 -3.95
CA LYS A 149 29.17 -20.79 -3.18
C LYS A 149 28.25 -21.26 -2.06
N ILE A 150 27.76 -20.35 -1.21
CA ILE A 150 26.84 -20.65 -0.11
C ILE A 150 25.58 -21.36 -0.64
N LYS A 151 25.03 -20.94 -1.78
CA LYS A 151 23.87 -21.59 -2.43
C LYS A 151 24.20 -23.01 -2.92
N GLN A 152 25.39 -23.25 -3.44
CA GLN A 152 25.86 -24.59 -3.83
C GLN A 152 26.07 -25.50 -2.60
N GLU A 153 26.72 -24.98 -1.56
CA GLU A 153 26.96 -25.69 -0.29
C GLU A 153 25.64 -26.03 0.42
N ALA A 154 24.69 -25.09 0.49
CA ALA A 154 23.35 -25.32 1.04
C ALA A 154 22.57 -26.37 0.23
N ALA A 155 22.71 -26.39 -1.10
CA ALA A 155 22.09 -27.42 -1.94
C ALA A 155 22.70 -28.81 -1.72
N LEU A 156 24.02 -28.90 -1.52
CA LEU A 156 24.69 -30.15 -1.15
C LEU A 156 24.28 -30.62 0.25
N PHE A 157 24.19 -29.70 1.22
CA PHE A 157 23.72 -30.00 2.57
C PHE A 157 22.27 -30.48 2.59
N LYS A 158 21.38 -29.83 1.83
CA LYS A 158 19.98 -30.27 1.66
C LYS A 158 19.91 -31.69 1.09
N ARG A 159 20.64 -31.98 0.01
CA ARG A 159 20.73 -33.35 -0.56
C ARG A 159 21.23 -34.38 0.45
N HIS A 160 22.23 -34.03 1.27
CA HIS A 160 22.74 -34.93 2.31
C HIS A 160 21.70 -35.18 3.41
N ARG A 161 21.04 -34.12 3.89
CA ARG A 161 19.94 -34.18 4.88
C ARG A 161 18.79 -35.05 4.38
N ASP A 162 18.33 -34.82 3.16
CA ASP A 162 17.19 -35.53 2.57
C ASP A 162 17.52 -37.02 2.37
N LYS A 163 18.76 -37.36 1.98
CA LYS A 163 19.25 -38.75 1.91
C LYS A 163 19.33 -39.42 3.29
N LEU A 164 19.67 -38.66 4.34
CA LEU A 164 19.73 -39.17 5.71
C LEU A 164 18.33 -39.37 6.29
N GLN A 165 17.40 -38.45 6.01
CA GLN A 165 15.98 -38.61 6.34
C GLN A 165 15.36 -39.84 5.64
N ALA A 166 15.59 -40.02 4.33
CA ALA A 166 15.08 -41.18 3.59
C ALA A 166 15.56 -42.52 4.18
N ARG A 167 16.81 -42.58 4.68
CA ARG A 167 17.34 -43.77 5.39
C ARG A 167 16.65 -44.00 6.73
N LEU A 168 16.39 -42.96 7.50
CA LEU A 168 15.67 -43.07 8.77
C LEU A 168 14.20 -43.46 8.57
N GLU A 169 13.55 -42.94 7.53
CA GLU A 169 12.20 -43.35 7.14
C GLU A 169 12.16 -44.80 6.65
N GLN A 170 13.15 -45.25 5.86
CA GLN A 170 13.24 -46.65 5.45
C GLN A 170 13.42 -47.57 6.66
N ALA A 171 14.35 -47.24 7.58
CA ALA A 171 14.55 -48.02 8.80
C ALA A 171 13.27 -48.09 9.67
N ARG A 172 12.52 -46.98 9.76
CA ARG A 172 11.23 -46.96 10.45
C ARG A 172 10.17 -47.81 9.74
N ARG A 173 10.05 -47.73 8.41
CA ARG A 173 9.13 -48.59 7.63
C ARG A 173 9.47 -50.07 7.80
N GLU A 174 10.74 -50.44 7.84
CA GLU A 174 11.18 -51.81 8.10
C GLU A 174 10.90 -52.27 9.56
N GLU A 175 10.89 -51.34 10.53
CA GLU A 175 10.48 -51.60 11.92
C GLU A 175 8.95 -51.72 12.05
N GLU A 176 8.21 -50.82 11.41
CA GLU A 176 6.74 -50.85 11.31
C GLU A 176 6.27 -52.15 10.61
N GLN A 177 6.90 -52.56 9.50
CA GLN A 177 6.64 -53.84 8.84
C GLN A 177 6.88 -55.02 9.78
N LYS A 178 8.02 -55.07 10.48
CA LYS A 178 8.27 -56.13 11.49
C LYS A 178 7.24 -56.13 12.62
N SER A 179 6.74 -54.96 13.04
CA SER A 179 5.67 -54.89 14.03
C SER A 179 4.32 -55.36 13.49
N GLN A 180 4.03 -55.10 12.20
CA GLN A 180 2.83 -55.58 11.52
C GLN A 180 2.89 -57.08 11.28
N ASP A 181 4.03 -57.61 10.84
CA ASP A 181 4.28 -59.05 10.69
C ASP A 181 4.17 -59.78 12.04
N ALA A 182 4.75 -59.22 13.11
CA ALA A 182 4.61 -59.77 14.46
C ALA A 182 3.17 -59.69 14.99
N TYR A 183 2.44 -58.62 14.67
CA TYR A 183 1.01 -58.50 14.98
C TYR A 183 0.16 -59.49 14.19
N LEU A 184 0.45 -59.70 12.90
CA LEU A 184 -0.22 -60.69 12.07
C LEU A 184 0.10 -62.13 12.51
N GLU A 185 1.32 -62.42 12.95
CA GLU A 185 1.67 -63.71 13.54
C GLU A 185 0.96 -63.92 14.89
N ALA A 186 0.88 -62.88 15.73
CA ALA A 186 0.14 -62.92 16.98
C ALA A 186 -1.38 -63.10 16.74
N ALA A 187 -1.98 -62.34 15.82
CA ALA A 187 -3.38 -62.45 15.43
C ALA A 187 -3.69 -63.76 14.68
N PHE A 188 -2.71 -64.36 13.99
CA PHE A 188 -2.86 -65.70 13.42
C PHE A 188 -2.83 -66.77 14.50
N ARG A 189 -1.97 -66.63 15.51
CA ARG A 189 -1.94 -67.50 16.70
C ARG A 189 -3.22 -67.37 17.52
N GLU A 190 -3.69 -66.15 17.73
CA GLU A 190 -4.97 -65.82 18.36
C GLU A 190 -6.14 -66.32 17.52
N ARG A 191 -6.10 -66.30 16.18
CA ARG A 191 -7.12 -66.94 15.32
C ARG A 191 -7.08 -68.47 15.36
N MET A 192 -5.92 -69.08 15.63
CA MET A 192 -5.84 -70.52 15.89
C MET A 192 -6.47 -70.85 17.26
N GLU A 193 -6.26 -70.01 18.28
CA GLU A 193 -6.90 -70.14 19.60
C GLU A 193 -8.41 -69.83 19.55
N MET A 194 -8.82 -68.74 18.89
CA MET A 194 -10.22 -68.34 18.66
C MET A 194 -10.93 -69.20 17.60
N SER A 195 -10.25 -70.15 16.94
CA SER A 195 -10.96 -71.15 16.12
C SER A 195 -11.69 -72.20 16.97
N GLU A 196 -11.45 -72.21 18.30
CA GLU A 196 -12.28 -72.94 19.28
C GLU A 196 -13.43 -72.08 19.86
N ASP A 197 -13.39 -70.74 19.76
CA ASP A 197 -14.41 -69.85 20.36
C ASP A 197 -15.21 -69.06 19.30
N GLU A 198 -16.50 -69.35 19.28
CA GLU A 198 -17.44 -69.09 18.19
C GLU A 198 -17.89 -67.60 18.11
N TRP A 199 -17.81 -67.01 16.90
CA TRP A 199 -18.68 -65.99 16.31
C TRP A 199 -19.41 -64.97 17.23
N GLU A 200 -19.16 -63.66 17.08
CA GLU A 200 -20.23 -62.63 16.99
C GLU A 200 -19.75 -61.20 16.65
N SER A 201 -20.71 -60.36 16.23
CA SER A 201 -20.70 -58.88 16.14
C SER A 201 -20.12 -58.19 14.89
N ASP A 202 -21.02 -58.08 13.90
CA ASP A 202 -21.48 -56.84 13.25
C ASP A 202 -20.48 -55.80 12.70
N GLU A 203 -20.61 -55.59 11.40
CA GLU A 203 -20.10 -54.47 10.61
C GLU A 203 -20.63 -53.13 11.17
N ALA A 204 -19.87 -52.52 12.08
CA ALA A 204 -20.30 -51.35 12.84
C ALA A 204 -20.51 -50.12 11.95
N TRP A 205 -21.76 -49.64 11.91
CA TRP A 205 -22.12 -48.29 11.48
C TRP A 205 -21.30 -47.28 12.32
N ASP A 206 -20.43 -46.49 11.68
CA ASP A 206 -19.40 -45.65 12.34
C ASP A 206 -19.90 -44.19 12.47
N PRO A 207 -20.38 -43.76 13.65
CA PRO A 207 -21.00 -42.44 13.79
C PRO A 207 -19.98 -41.29 13.75
N ILE A 208 -18.67 -41.57 13.65
CA ILE A 208 -17.64 -40.54 13.65
C ILE A 208 -17.42 -40.02 12.23
N LYS A 209 -17.27 -40.92 11.25
CA LYS A 209 -17.03 -40.56 9.84
C LYS A 209 -18.16 -39.74 9.23
N ASP A 210 -19.41 -40.10 9.52
CA ASP A 210 -20.57 -39.37 9.02
C ASP A 210 -20.60 -37.93 9.57
N THR A 211 -20.24 -37.72 10.84
CA THR A 211 -20.18 -36.35 11.40
C THR A 211 -19.08 -35.48 10.82
N ASP A 212 -18.01 -36.04 10.26
CA ASP A 212 -16.96 -35.25 9.60
C ASP A 212 -17.38 -34.89 8.16
N HIS A 213 -18.03 -35.80 7.44
CA HIS A 213 -18.68 -35.47 6.16
C HIS A 213 -19.78 -34.39 6.32
N ASP A 214 -20.60 -34.46 7.37
CA ASP A 214 -21.61 -33.45 7.67
C ASP A 214 -20.99 -32.06 7.91
N LYS A 215 -19.87 -31.97 8.65
CA LYS A 215 -19.15 -30.70 8.88
C LYS A 215 -18.56 -30.13 7.58
N ARG A 216 -17.93 -30.98 6.76
CA ARG A 216 -17.37 -30.58 5.46
C ARG A 216 -18.46 -30.00 4.56
N ASN A 217 -19.60 -30.68 4.48
CA ASN A 217 -20.76 -30.21 3.71
C ASN A 217 -21.34 -28.91 4.28
N GLN A 218 -21.44 -28.78 5.62
CA GLN A 218 -21.88 -27.54 6.27
C GLN A 218 -20.99 -26.34 5.92
N TYR A 219 -19.66 -26.51 5.84
CA TYR A 219 -18.74 -25.45 5.42
C TYR A 219 -18.88 -25.13 3.92
N ILE A 220 -19.08 -26.13 3.06
CA ILE A 220 -19.33 -25.92 1.64
C ILE A 220 -20.62 -25.12 1.42
N ASP A 221 -21.70 -25.47 2.13
CA ASP A 221 -22.97 -24.75 2.06
C ASP A 221 -22.88 -23.33 2.64
N LEU A 222 -22.02 -23.08 3.63
CA LEU A 222 -21.68 -21.73 4.10
C LEU A 222 -20.99 -20.91 3.00
N ILE A 223 -20.04 -21.49 2.26
CA ILE A 223 -19.32 -20.81 1.17
C ILE A 223 -20.26 -20.53 0.00
N ARG A 224 -21.11 -21.50 -0.40
CA ARG A 224 -22.13 -21.31 -1.45
C ARG A 224 -23.12 -20.21 -1.09
N HIS A 225 -23.60 -20.22 0.16
CA HIS A 225 -24.51 -19.20 0.68
C HIS A 225 -23.86 -17.82 0.69
N PHE A 226 -22.59 -17.70 1.12
CA PHE A 226 -21.85 -16.45 1.06
C PHE A 226 -21.74 -15.92 -0.37
N LEU A 227 -21.38 -16.78 -1.32
CA LEU A 227 -21.18 -16.45 -2.74
C LEU A 227 -22.50 -16.25 -3.51
N TRP A 228 -23.66 -16.46 -2.87
CA TRP A 228 -24.99 -16.45 -3.48
C TRP A 228 -25.12 -17.39 -4.70
N MET A 229 -24.47 -18.55 -4.64
CA MET A 229 -24.53 -19.56 -5.72
C MET A 229 -25.87 -20.31 -5.75
N ASP A 230 -26.51 -20.50 -4.59
CA ASP A 230 -27.74 -21.30 -4.43
C ASP A 230 -29.00 -20.65 -5.05
N ALA A 231 -28.88 -19.46 -5.65
CA ALA A 231 -30.01 -18.72 -6.22
C ALA A 231 -30.57 -19.32 -7.53
N ALA A 232 -29.93 -20.35 -8.10
CA ALA A 232 -30.37 -21.02 -9.33
C ALA A 232 -31.36 -22.19 -9.09
N ASP A 233 -31.34 -22.83 -7.92
CA ASP A 233 -32.04 -24.11 -7.70
C ASP A 233 -33.39 -23.99 -6.96
N ILE A 234 -33.75 -22.79 -6.50
CA ILE A 234 -34.94 -22.56 -5.65
C ILE A 234 -36.26 -22.55 -6.46
N GLU A 235 -36.23 -22.33 -7.78
CA GLU A 235 -37.46 -22.27 -8.60
C GLU A 235 -38.06 -23.64 -8.97
N THR A 236 -37.43 -24.77 -8.61
CA THR A 236 -37.91 -26.12 -9.00
C THR A 236 -38.41 -26.99 -7.83
N SER A 237 -38.63 -26.42 -6.65
CA SER A 237 -39.06 -27.15 -5.44
C SER A 237 -40.27 -26.53 -4.74
N GLN A 238 -41.39 -26.37 -5.46
CA GLN A 238 -42.71 -26.13 -4.86
C GLN A 238 -43.77 -27.10 -5.41
N ASP A 239 -43.79 -28.33 -4.89
CA ASP A 239 -45.00 -29.15 -4.88
C ASP A 239 -45.84 -28.80 -3.62
N PRO A 240 -47.13 -28.42 -3.77
CA PRO A 240 -47.93 -27.93 -2.66
C PRO A 240 -48.63 -29.07 -1.88
N PRO A 241 -48.68 -29.02 -0.53
CA PRO A 241 -49.60 -29.84 0.25
C PRO A 241 -51.04 -29.32 0.06
N ALA A 242 -51.94 -30.20 -0.38
CA ALA A 242 -53.34 -29.85 -0.65
C ALA A 242 -54.13 -29.45 0.62
N GLU A 243 -55.07 -28.51 0.46
CA GLU A 243 -56.10 -28.20 1.47
C GLU A 243 -57.00 -29.42 1.77
N PRO A 244 -57.74 -29.39 2.88
CA PRO A 244 -59.15 -29.03 2.69
C PRO A 244 -59.71 -28.01 3.73
N LYS A 245 -60.29 -26.93 3.19
CA LYS A 245 -61.40 -26.16 3.79
C LYS A 245 -62.72 -26.98 3.74
N PRO A 246 -63.86 -26.57 4.35
CA PRO A 246 -64.24 -25.25 4.91
C PRO A 246 -64.79 -25.38 6.36
N GLN A 247 -65.58 -24.51 7.03
CA GLN A 247 -66.22 -23.18 6.88
C GLN A 247 -66.66 -22.76 8.32
N ALA A 248 -67.01 -21.53 8.73
CA ALA A 248 -66.66 -20.14 8.43
C ALA A 248 -67.45 -19.23 9.42
N GLU A 249 -67.03 -17.97 9.68
CA GLU A 249 -67.86 -16.77 9.95
C GLU A 249 -67.03 -15.59 10.51
N GLU A 250 -67.52 -14.37 10.30
CA GLU A 250 -66.83 -13.08 10.48
C GLU A 250 -67.22 -12.39 11.80
N ALA A 251 -66.36 -11.49 12.32
CA ALA A 251 -66.67 -10.06 12.53
C ALA A 251 -65.80 -9.35 13.61
N ALA A 252 -65.02 -8.38 13.14
CA ALA A 252 -64.96 -6.98 13.61
C ALA A 252 -64.77 -6.60 15.12
N GLU A 253 -63.72 -5.78 15.34
CA GLU A 253 -63.71 -4.56 16.18
C GLU A 253 -63.81 -4.67 17.74
N GLN A 254 -63.26 -3.76 18.58
CA GLN A 254 -62.21 -2.72 18.52
C GLN A 254 -61.92 -2.26 19.98
N ARG A 255 -60.70 -1.72 20.26
CA ARG A 255 -60.36 -0.81 21.41
C ARG A 255 -60.43 -1.41 22.85
N GLN A 256 -59.71 -0.93 23.88
CA GLN A 256 -58.80 0.21 24.06
C GLN A 256 -57.89 0.01 25.32
N GLU A 257 -56.69 0.65 25.35
CA GLU A 257 -56.01 1.39 26.48
C GLU A 257 -55.93 0.80 27.93
N GLU A 258 -54.93 1.03 28.80
CA GLU A 258 -53.65 1.79 28.78
C GLU A 258 -52.71 1.37 29.95
N ASP A 259 -51.47 1.90 29.96
CA ASP A 259 -50.53 2.05 31.12
C ASP A 259 -49.99 0.78 31.83
N GLY A 260 -48.79 0.72 32.45
CA GLY A 260 -47.73 1.70 32.65
C GLY A 260 -46.57 1.19 33.53
N GLN A 261 -45.32 1.47 33.15
CA GLN A 261 -44.08 1.55 33.96
C GLN A 261 -43.61 0.38 34.89
N LYS A 262 -42.40 -0.13 34.58
CA LYS A 262 -41.37 -0.59 35.57
C LYS A 262 -40.82 0.64 36.33
N PRO A 263 -40.31 0.59 37.60
CA PRO A 263 -38.98 0.00 37.86
C PRO A 263 -38.54 -0.42 39.30
N SER A 264 -37.90 -1.60 39.40
CA SER A 264 -36.58 -1.82 40.06
C SER A 264 -36.33 -1.84 41.60
N LYS A 265 -35.38 -2.72 41.99
CA LYS A 265 -34.32 -2.62 43.05
C LYS A 265 -34.56 -3.00 44.54
N LYS A 266 -33.83 -4.09 44.92
CA LYS A 266 -32.88 -4.26 46.08
C LYS A 266 -33.36 -4.64 47.51
N GLY A 267 -32.63 -5.61 48.10
CA GLY A 267 -32.38 -5.79 49.56
C GLY A 267 -32.62 -7.23 50.07
N LYS A 268 -31.68 -8.16 50.29
CA LYS A 268 -30.33 -8.23 50.91
C LYS A 268 -30.32 -8.36 52.46
N LYS A 269 -30.16 -9.58 53.00
CA LYS A 269 -29.36 -10.04 54.19
C LYS A 269 -29.72 -11.52 54.53
N LYS A 270 -28.81 -12.50 54.50
CA LYS A 270 -27.67 -12.87 55.40
C LYS A 270 -28.07 -13.54 56.74
N ALA A 271 -27.69 -14.82 56.90
CA ALA A 271 -27.23 -15.45 58.15
C ALA A 271 -26.24 -16.60 57.84
N LYS A 272 -25.42 -17.02 58.81
CA LYS A 272 -24.21 -17.86 58.61
C LYS A 272 -24.01 -18.77 59.83
N ALA A 273 -23.68 -20.07 59.68
CA ALA A 273 -22.92 -20.84 60.67
C ALA A 273 -22.36 -22.19 60.13
N LYS A 274 -21.20 -22.59 60.68
CA LYS A 274 -20.47 -23.88 60.66
C LYS A 274 -20.01 -24.09 62.14
N PRO A 275 -19.68 -25.29 62.70
CA PRO A 275 -18.47 -26.05 62.27
C PRO A 275 -18.30 -27.57 62.61
N SER A 276 -17.30 -28.19 61.94
CA SER A 276 -16.28 -29.21 62.38
C SER A 276 -16.54 -30.47 63.26
N ALA A 277 -16.06 -31.64 62.75
CA ALA A 277 -15.17 -32.69 63.36
C ALA A 277 -15.57 -33.49 64.64
N ALA A 278 -15.17 -34.76 64.90
CA ALA A 278 -14.56 -35.87 64.13
C ALA A 278 -14.46 -37.23 64.93
N LYS A 279 -14.46 -38.40 64.23
CA LYS A 279 -13.83 -39.74 64.56
C LYS A 279 -14.31 -40.55 65.82
N PRO A 280 -13.91 -41.85 66.06
CA PRO A 280 -13.27 -42.91 65.22
C PRO A 280 -13.80 -44.39 65.34
N GLY A 281 -13.36 -45.30 64.42
CA GLY A 281 -13.11 -46.76 64.65
C GLY A 281 -14.27 -47.77 64.48
N ASN A 282 -14.07 -49.09 64.23
CA ASN A 282 -12.92 -49.90 63.74
C ASN A 282 -13.38 -51.34 63.36
N GLN A 283 -12.70 -52.04 62.41
CA GLN A 283 -12.89 -53.47 61.99
C GLN A 283 -14.29 -53.84 61.42
N GLY A 284 -14.54 -54.75 60.47
CA GLY A 284 -13.79 -55.67 59.59
C GLY A 284 -14.84 -56.59 58.87
N SER A 285 -14.59 -57.37 57.81
CA SER A 285 -13.42 -57.64 56.95
C SER A 285 -13.89 -58.37 55.65
N ALA A 286 -12.97 -58.61 54.69
CA ALA A 286 -13.09 -59.43 53.46
C ALA A 286 -13.97 -58.92 52.29
N GLY A 287 -13.42 -59.00 51.06
CA GLY A 287 -14.07 -58.65 49.78
C GLY A 287 -13.03 -58.25 48.72
N ASP A 288 -12.78 -59.15 47.76
CA ASP A 288 -11.75 -59.01 46.72
C ASP A 288 -12.25 -58.25 45.47
N SER A 289 -11.36 -57.96 44.52
CA SER A 289 -11.52 -57.48 43.12
C SER A 289 -11.56 -55.97 42.78
N SER A 290 -10.85 -55.67 41.69
CA SER A 290 -10.92 -54.52 40.73
C SER A 290 -11.13 -53.08 41.23
N THR A 291 -10.02 -52.32 41.35
CA THR A 291 -10.03 -50.84 41.52
C THR A 291 -9.01 -50.08 40.66
N ALA A 292 -8.48 -50.67 39.59
CA ALA A 292 -7.54 -50.00 38.68
C ALA A 292 -8.22 -49.10 37.63
N ASP A 293 -9.29 -49.56 36.98
CA ASP A 293 -9.88 -48.89 35.80
C ASP A 293 -10.49 -47.52 36.10
N ARG A 294 -11.16 -47.36 37.25
CA ARG A 294 -11.83 -46.11 37.64
C ARG A 294 -10.91 -44.89 37.73
N GLY A 295 -9.59 -45.09 37.82
CA GLY A 295 -8.60 -44.01 37.72
C GLY A 295 -8.33 -43.58 36.28
N GLN A 296 -8.20 -44.54 35.36
CA GLN A 296 -7.94 -44.28 33.94
C GLN A 296 -9.18 -43.73 33.23
N ASP A 297 -10.36 -44.29 33.47
CA ASP A 297 -11.63 -43.78 32.91
C ASP A 297 -11.85 -42.31 33.25
N LYS A 298 -11.51 -41.91 34.49
CA LYS A 298 -11.69 -40.53 34.96
C LYS A 298 -10.65 -39.57 34.37
N LEU A 299 -9.45 -40.07 34.04
CA LEU A 299 -8.42 -39.33 33.32
C LEU A 299 -8.75 -39.20 31.82
N MET A 300 -9.28 -40.27 31.20
CA MET A 300 -9.79 -40.27 29.83
C MET A 300 -11.00 -39.35 29.71
N ALA A 301 -11.96 -39.40 30.63
CA ALA A 301 -13.09 -38.47 30.69
C ALA A 301 -12.62 -37.02 30.91
N MET A 302 -11.56 -36.77 31.71
CA MET A 302 -10.96 -35.43 31.82
C MET A 302 -10.22 -34.98 30.56
N GLN A 303 -9.57 -35.89 29.82
CA GLN A 303 -8.96 -35.57 28.53
C GLN A 303 -10.01 -35.36 27.43
N GLN A 304 -11.07 -36.15 27.40
CA GLN A 304 -12.22 -35.99 26.51
C GLN A 304 -12.98 -34.71 26.84
N GLN A 305 -13.23 -34.39 28.11
CA GLN A 305 -13.80 -33.08 28.50
C GLN A 305 -12.86 -31.91 28.19
N LYS A 306 -11.53 -32.10 28.25
CA LYS A 306 -10.56 -31.08 27.80
C LYS A 306 -10.53 -30.94 26.28
N LYS A 307 -10.60 -32.04 25.51
CA LYS A 307 -10.73 -32.01 24.04
C LYS A 307 -12.07 -31.38 23.63
N ALA A 308 -13.17 -31.78 24.24
CA ALA A 308 -14.51 -31.24 23.99
C ALA A 308 -14.60 -29.75 24.37
N LYS A 309 -14.02 -29.31 25.49
CA LYS A 309 -13.91 -27.87 25.79
C LYS A 309 -13.02 -27.14 24.79
N LYS A 310 -11.89 -27.72 24.38
CA LYS A 310 -10.99 -27.12 23.39
C LYS A 310 -11.56 -27.13 21.96
N ALA A 311 -12.58 -27.95 21.68
CA ALA A 311 -13.35 -27.94 20.44
C ALA A 311 -14.53 -26.95 20.52
N ALA A 312 -15.19 -26.86 21.68
CA ALA A 312 -16.28 -25.92 21.93
C ALA A 312 -15.84 -24.44 22.06
N ASP A 313 -14.57 -24.20 22.43
CA ASP A 313 -13.96 -22.84 22.48
C ASP A 313 -13.47 -22.35 21.10
N GLN A 314 -13.65 -23.10 20.00
CA GLN A 314 -13.30 -22.63 18.66
C GLN A 314 -14.52 -21.95 18.01
N PRO A 315 -14.40 -20.72 17.47
CA PRO A 315 -15.52 -20.02 16.84
C PRO A 315 -16.05 -20.81 15.65
N MET A 316 -17.37 -21.01 15.61
CA MET A 316 -18.05 -21.73 14.53
C MET A 316 -18.77 -20.70 13.66
N PRO A 317 -18.65 -20.74 12.32
CA PRO A 317 -19.19 -19.68 11.48
C PRO A 317 -20.72 -19.63 11.55
N ASP A 318 -21.30 -18.45 11.72
CA ASP A 318 -22.76 -18.27 11.75
C ASP A 318 -23.30 -17.78 10.39
N LYS A 319 -24.35 -18.44 9.89
CA LYS A 319 -25.07 -18.01 8.68
C LYS A 319 -25.74 -16.64 8.88
N ASN A 320 -26.15 -16.31 10.10
CA ASN A 320 -26.93 -15.08 10.39
C ASN A 320 -26.14 -13.77 10.23
N ASN A 321 -24.80 -13.82 10.21
CA ASN A 321 -23.95 -12.63 10.06
C ASN A 321 -23.77 -12.24 8.58
N ILE A 322 -24.09 -13.14 7.64
CA ILE A 322 -23.93 -12.93 6.19
C ILE A 322 -25.24 -12.37 5.62
N GLU A 323 -25.19 -11.18 5.03
CA GLU A 323 -26.36 -10.58 4.38
C GLU A 323 -26.78 -11.36 3.12
N THR A 324 -28.06 -11.76 3.09
CA THR A 324 -28.65 -12.45 1.93
C THR A 324 -28.96 -11.46 0.80
N GLU A 325 -29.07 -11.96 -0.43
CA GLU A 325 -29.43 -11.11 -1.58
C GLU A 325 -30.78 -10.40 -1.38
N GLN A 326 -31.77 -11.08 -0.80
CA GLN A 326 -33.10 -10.52 -0.57
C GLN A 326 -33.06 -9.37 0.46
N GLU A 327 -32.23 -9.49 1.49
CA GLU A 327 -32.00 -8.42 2.47
C GLU A 327 -31.29 -7.23 1.84
N MET A 328 -30.29 -7.46 0.97
CA MET A 328 -29.63 -6.38 0.22
C MET A 328 -30.59 -5.69 -0.76
N ARG A 329 -31.41 -6.44 -1.52
CA ARG A 329 -32.50 -5.89 -2.36
C ARG A 329 -33.43 -4.98 -1.56
N LYS A 330 -33.86 -5.44 -0.38
CA LYS A 330 -34.73 -4.67 0.52
C LYS A 330 -34.04 -3.43 1.08
N ARG A 331 -32.75 -3.53 1.44
CA ARG A 331 -31.93 -2.44 1.98
C ARG A 331 -31.74 -1.31 0.96
N LEU A 332 -31.44 -1.65 -0.30
CA LEU A 332 -31.22 -0.67 -1.37
C LEU A 332 -32.52 -0.03 -1.88
N SER A 333 -33.63 -0.79 -1.92
CA SER A 333 -34.94 -0.28 -2.38
C SER A 333 -35.69 0.57 -1.34
N GLN A 334 -35.50 0.32 -0.03
CA GLN A 334 -36.19 1.05 1.04
C GLN A 334 -35.37 2.20 1.63
N GLY A 335 -34.06 2.22 1.35
CA GLY A 335 -33.10 3.11 2.01
C GLY A 335 -32.85 2.75 3.48
N VAL A 336 -31.77 3.27 4.04
CA VAL A 336 -31.38 3.08 5.45
C VAL A 336 -31.37 4.43 6.15
N ASP A 337 -31.83 4.48 7.40
CA ASP A 337 -31.75 5.68 8.24
C ASP A 337 -30.28 6.05 8.49
N LYS A 338 -29.91 7.31 8.21
CA LYS A 338 -28.54 7.83 8.33
C LYS A 338 -28.14 7.95 9.80
N LYS A 339 -26.90 7.55 10.15
CA LYS A 339 -26.38 7.71 11.52
C LYS A 339 -25.87 9.14 11.74
N LEU A 340 -26.77 10.05 12.10
CA LEU A 340 -26.47 11.48 12.28
C LEU A 340 -25.70 11.83 13.58
N GLU A 341 -25.23 10.84 14.36
CA GLU A 341 -24.84 11.02 15.76
C GLU A 341 -23.52 11.79 16.00
N ASN A 342 -22.70 12.01 14.96
CA ASN A 342 -21.39 12.70 15.08
C ASN A 342 -21.13 13.81 14.03
N LEU A 343 -22.17 14.26 13.31
CA LEU A 343 -22.05 15.25 12.24
C LEU A 343 -21.42 16.58 12.68
N TRP A 344 -20.33 16.99 12.03
CA TRP A 344 -19.73 18.32 12.18
C TRP A 344 -19.32 18.89 10.82
N GLY A 345 -20.24 19.59 10.16
CA GLY A 345 -20.02 20.19 8.84
C GLY A 345 -21.31 20.69 8.18
N TYR A 346 -21.20 21.24 6.97
CA TYR A 346 -22.34 21.60 6.14
C TYR A 346 -22.71 20.40 5.25
N GLN A 347 -23.96 19.95 5.31
CA GLN A 347 -24.51 18.94 4.42
C GLN A 347 -25.38 19.61 3.35
N LEU A 348 -25.18 19.28 2.07
CA LEU A 348 -26.01 19.80 0.99
C LEU A 348 -27.35 19.03 0.97
N VAL A 349 -28.47 19.76 0.99
CA VAL A 349 -29.84 19.21 1.08
C VAL A 349 -30.76 19.97 0.12
N GLY A 350 -31.68 19.28 -0.55
CA GLY A 350 -32.62 19.90 -1.48
C GLY A 350 -32.08 20.07 -2.90
N SER A 351 -31.18 19.19 -3.35
CA SER A 351 -30.86 19.06 -4.77
C SER A 351 -31.97 18.27 -5.49
N LEU A 352 -31.94 18.24 -6.83
CA LEU A 352 -32.90 17.48 -7.64
C LEU A 352 -32.85 15.97 -7.34
N GLU A 353 -31.66 15.46 -7.03
CA GLU A 353 -31.39 14.04 -6.74
C GLU A 353 -31.61 13.69 -5.25
N ASN A 354 -31.44 14.67 -4.34
CA ASN A 354 -31.64 14.50 -2.90
C ASN A 354 -32.65 15.53 -2.34
N PRO A 355 -33.96 15.26 -2.46
CA PRO A 355 -35.02 16.08 -1.87
C PRO A 355 -34.86 16.24 -0.35
N HIS A 356 -35.33 17.35 0.21
CA HIS A 356 -35.25 17.59 1.66
C HIS A 356 -35.98 16.50 2.49
N GLU A 357 -37.00 15.84 1.91
CA GLU A 357 -37.73 14.74 2.52
C GLU A 357 -36.88 13.48 2.74
N THR A 358 -35.84 13.27 1.93
CA THR A 358 -34.90 12.15 2.08
C THR A 358 -33.68 12.50 2.95
N PHE A 359 -33.66 13.64 3.64
CA PHE A 359 -32.51 14.06 4.45
C PHE A 359 -32.07 13.00 5.47
N THR A 360 -33.03 12.34 6.13
CA THR A 360 -32.81 11.34 7.19
C THR A 360 -32.49 9.93 6.69
N ARG A 361 -32.66 9.64 5.40
CA ARG A 361 -32.47 8.31 4.80
C ARG A 361 -31.50 8.33 3.63
N THR A 362 -30.86 7.21 3.31
CA THR A 362 -30.19 7.08 2.01
C THR A 362 -31.23 7.05 0.89
N ALA A 363 -30.90 7.62 -0.27
CA ALA A 363 -31.83 7.64 -1.41
C ALA A 363 -32.13 6.20 -1.87
N PRO A 364 -33.40 5.84 -2.09
CA PRO A 364 -33.76 4.52 -2.59
C PRO A 364 -33.29 4.39 -4.04
N MET A 365 -32.62 3.28 -4.34
CA MET A 365 -32.11 2.96 -5.67
C MET A 365 -33.23 2.37 -6.55
N THR A 366 -33.20 2.58 -7.86
CA THR A 366 -34.19 1.99 -8.77
C THR A 366 -33.97 0.48 -8.91
N ASN A 367 -35.01 -0.27 -9.30
CA ASN A 367 -34.90 -1.73 -9.42
C ASN A 367 -33.79 -2.16 -10.42
N ASP A 368 -33.67 -1.47 -11.55
CA ASP A 368 -32.69 -1.79 -12.60
C ASP A 368 -31.24 -1.57 -12.12
N GLU A 369 -31.02 -0.50 -11.34
CA GLU A 369 -29.75 -0.22 -10.67
C GLU A 369 -29.46 -1.26 -9.56
N ILE A 370 -30.48 -1.67 -8.78
CA ILE A 370 -30.35 -2.71 -7.74
C ILE A 370 -29.95 -4.05 -8.36
N GLU A 371 -30.56 -4.46 -9.47
CA GLU A 371 -30.22 -5.71 -10.16
C GLU A 371 -28.79 -5.69 -10.73
N THR A 372 -28.38 -4.54 -11.28
CA THR A 372 -26.99 -4.31 -11.71
C THR A 372 -26.03 -4.41 -10.51
N ALA A 373 -26.31 -3.70 -9.42
CA ALA A 373 -25.47 -3.72 -8.23
C ALA A 373 -25.34 -5.13 -7.61
N ILE A 374 -26.41 -5.92 -7.60
CA ILE A 374 -26.38 -7.30 -7.08
C ILE A 374 -25.53 -8.21 -7.95
N LYS A 375 -25.62 -8.08 -9.28
CA LYS A 375 -24.76 -8.81 -10.21
C LYS A 375 -23.29 -8.51 -9.97
N ASP A 376 -22.94 -7.23 -9.81
CA ASP A 376 -21.58 -6.79 -9.49
C ASP A 376 -21.12 -7.31 -8.12
N VAL A 377 -21.98 -7.27 -7.09
CA VAL A 377 -21.67 -7.81 -5.75
C VAL A 377 -21.43 -9.32 -5.79
N ARG A 378 -22.18 -10.10 -6.58
CA ARG A 378 -21.89 -11.54 -6.79
C ARG A 378 -20.46 -11.74 -7.32
N GLU A 379 -20.05 -10.94 -8.29
CA GLU A 379 -18.70 -11.03 -8.86
C GLU A 379 -17.61 -10.56 -7.89
N ILE A 380 -17.84 -9.49 -7.14
CA ILE A 380 -16.90 -9.01 -6.12
C ILE A 380 -16.75 -10.02 -4.98
N LYS A 381 -17.84 -10.69 -4.55
CA LYS A 381 -17.78 -11.77 -3.56
C LYS A 381 -16.94 -12.95 -4.05
N LEU A 382 -17.06 -13.29 -5.33
CA LEU A 382 -16.25 -14.32 -5.98
C LEU A 382 -14.75 -13.94 -6.05
N LEU A 383 -14.44 -12.69 -6.40
CA LEU A 383 -13.08 -12.15 -6.39
C LEU A 383 -12.48 -12.07 -4.98
N LEU A 384 -13.29 -11.71 -3.98
CA LEU A 384 -12.93 -11.71 -2.56
C LEU A 384 -12.57 -13.13 -2.09
N PHE A 385 -13.39 -14.13 -2.43
CA PHE A 385 -13.08 -15.54 -2.13
C PHE A 385 -11.77 -15.99 -2.80
N CYS A 386 -11.55 -15.68 -4.08
CA CYS A 386 -10.29 -15.99 -4.75
C CYS A 386 -9.08 -15.27 -4.12
N ARG A 387 -9.26 -14.06 -3.57
CA ARG A 387 -8.23 -13.35 -2.77
C ARG A 387 -7.95 -14.02 -1.42
N LEU A 388 -8.95 -14.57 -0.75
CA LEU A 388 -8.75 -15.35 0.48
C LEU A 388 -7.98 -16.65 0.20
N LEU A 389 -8.24 -17.29 -0.95
CA LEU A 389 -7.48 -18.45 -1.42
C LEU A 389 -6.01 -18.09 -1.76
N LEU A 390 -5.74 -16.94 -2.41
CA LEU A 390 -4.38 -16.43 -2.61
C LEU A 390 -3.59 -16.30 -1.29
N ALA A 391 -4.25 -15.83 -0.24
CA ALA A 391 -3.62 -15.63 1.07
C ALA A 391 -3.37 -16.96 1.83
N GLN A 392 -3.96 -18.08 1.41
CA GLN A 392 -3.94 -19.35 2.13
C GLN A 392 -3.11 -20.42 1.38
N ALA A 393 -1.83 -20.48 1.72
CA ALA A 393 -0.83 -21.30 1.03
C ALA A 393 -1.11 -22.81 1.00
N SER A 394 -1.94 -23.36 1.90
CA SER A 394 -2.36 -24.76 1.90
C SER A 394 -3.40 -25.07 0.82
N LEU A 395 -4.29 -24.13 0.53
CA LEU A 395 -5.39 -24.28 -0.42
C LEU A 395 -5.03 -23.83 -1.84
N LEU A 396 -4.05 -22.93 -1.95
CA LEU A 396 -3.58 -22.39 -3.22
C LEU A 396 -3.27 -23.47 -4.29
N PRO A 397 -2.61 -24.63 -3.98
CA PRO A 397 -2.38 -25.66 -4.98
C PRO A 397 -3.67 -26.27 -5.56
N ALA A 398 -4.68 -26.54 -4.73
CA ALA A 398 -5.98 -27.04 -5.18
C ALA A 398 -6.73 -25.97 -5.98
N ALA A 399 -6.74 -24.72 -5.50
CA ALA A 399 -7.40 -23.58 -6.14
C ALA A 399 -6.80 -23.20 -7.50
N LEU A 400 -5.51 -23.50 -7.73
CA LEU A 400 -4.82 -23.34 -9.02
C LEU A 400 -5.09 -24.49 -10.01
N ARG A 401 -5.46 -25.68 -9.52
CA ARG A 401 -5.89 -26.80 -10.38
C ARG A 401 -7.34 -26.64 -10.84
N ALA A 402 -8.21 -26.17 -9.95
CA ALA A 402 -9.64 -26.10 -10.17
C ALA A 402 -10.03 -25.04 -11.23
N SER A 403 -10.87 -25.45 -12.16
CA SER A 403 -11.46 -24.61 -13.21
C SER A 403 -12.74 -23.88 -12.76
N SER A 404 -13.31 -24.26 -11.61
CA SER A 404 -14.46 -23.59 -10.99
C SER A 404 -14.39 -23.64 -9.47
N VAL A 405 -15.20 -22.82 -8.78
CA VAL A 405 -15.34 -22.90 -7.31
C VAL A 405 -15.96 -24.23 -6.87
N GLU A 406 -16.86 -24.81 -7.66
CA GLU A 406 -17.46 -26.11 -7.36
C GLU A 406 -16.44 -27.25 -7.45
N GLU A 407 -15.58 -27.24 -8.47
CA GLU A 407 -14.50 -28.21 -8.60
C GLU A 407 -13.52 -28.09 -7.42
N PHE A 408 -13.19 -26.85 -7.01
CA PHE A 408 -12.39 -26.60 -5.82
C PHE A 408 -13.05 -27.16 -4.54
N LEU A 409 -14.31 -26.82 -4.26
CA LEU A 409 -15.00 -27.27 -3.04
C LEU A 409 -15.20 -28.81 -2.99
N ASN A 410 -15.19 -29.48 -4.15
CA ASN A 410 -15.28 -30.93 -4.26
C ASN A 410 -13.91 -31.65 -4.20
N ASP A 411 -12.78 -30.93 -4.15
CA ASP A 411 -11.44 -31.54 -4.08
C ASP A 411 -11.24 -32.30 -2.74
N PRO A 412 -10.89 -33.61 -2.78
CA PRO A 412 -10.66 -34.41 -1.59
C PRO A 412 -9.32 -34.11 -0.87
N GLU A 413 -8.41 -33.36 -1.48
CA GLU A 413 -7.16 -32.94 -0.84
C GLU A 413 -7.35 -31.77 0.14
N ILE A 414 -8.54 -31.14 0.17
CA ILE A 414 -8.87 -30.04 1.07
C ILE A 414 -9.29 -30.56 2.44
N VAL A 415 -8.62 -30.06 3.49
CA VAL A 415 -8.87 -30.40 4.89
C VAL A 415 -9.97 -29.51 5.48
N ASP A 416 -10.86 -30.09 6.29
CA ASP A 416 -12.00 -29.39 6.91
C ASP A 416 -11.59 -28.18 7.78
N SER A 417 -10.39 -28.20 8.38
CA SER A 417 -9.82 -27.06 9.10
C SER A 417 -9.67 -25.84 8.20
N ASP A 418 -9.28 -26.06 6.96
CA ASP A 418 -8.94 -24.99 6.03
C ASP A 418 -10.22 -24.40 5.43
N LEU A 419 -11.23 -25.23 5.17
CA LEU A 419 -12.59 -24.77 4.83
C LEU A 419 -13.20 -23.94 5.95
N ARG A 420 -13.08 -24.39 7.21
CA ARG A 420 -13.54 -23.61 8.38
C ARG A 420 -12.85 -22.25 8.47
N ASP A 421 -11.53 -22.22 8.30
CA ASP A 421 -10.73 -20.99 8.36
C ASP A 421 -11.07 -20.03 7.20
N ILE A 422 -11.50 -20.53 6.04
CA ILE A 422 -12.09 -19.68 4.98
C ILE A 422 -13.45 -19.14 5.44
N CYS A 423 -14.37 -19.98 5.94
CA CYS A 423 -15.69 -19.55 6.36
C CYS A 423 -15.63 -18.42 7.39
N LEU A 424 -14.73 -18.49 8.37
CA LEU A 424 -14.52 -17.43 9.36
C LEU A 424 -13.99 -16.12 8.73
N LYS A 425 -13.21 -16.18 7.65
CA LYS A 425 -12.74 -15.00 6.89
C LYS A 425 -13.76 -14.46 5.89
N LEU A 426 -14.75 -15.27 5.49
CA LEU A 426 -15.88 -14.85 4.66
C LEU A 426 -16.99 -14.22 5.52
N GLU A 427 -17.15 -14.67 6.76
CA GLU A 427 -18.06 -14.08 7.74
C GLU A 427 -17.64 -12.63 8.08
N ASP A 428 -16.39 -12.42 8.50
CA ASP A 428 -15.80 -11.10 8.80
C ASP A 428 -14.58 -10.80 7.89
N PRO A 429 -14.77 -10.45 6.61
CA PRO A 429 -13.67 -10.10 5.71
C PRO A 429 -13.07 -8.74 6.09
N SER A 430 -11.74 -8.63 6.00
CA SER A 430 -11.07 -7.35 6.27
C SER A 430 -11.49 -6.29 5.26
N LEU A 431 -11.75 -5.06 5.72
CA LEU A 431 -12.07 -3.92 4.83
C LEU A 431 -11.03 -3.73 3.71
N GLN A 432 -9.75 -4.04 3.97
CA GLN A 432 -8.70 -4.01 2.96
C GLN A 432 -8.93 -5.07 1.86
N GLN A 433 -9.37 -6.27 2.22
CA GLN A 433 -9.66 -7.36 1.27
C GLN A 433 -10.91 -7.05 0.44
N ILE A 434 -11.96 -6.49 1.05
CA ILE A 434 -13.15 -6.01 0.33
C ILE A 434 -12.75 -4.91 -0.67
N ARG A 435 -12.02 -3.89 -0.23
CA ARG A 435 -11.57 -2.80 -1.10
C ARG A 435 -10.73 -3.33 -2.26
N ASP A 436 -9.76 -4.20 -1.98
CA ASP A 436 -8.92 -4.73 -3.04
C ASP A 436 -9.77 -5.58 -4.02
N ALA A 437 -10.77 -6.34 -3.56
CA ALA A 437 -11.70 -7.07 -4.44
C ALA A 437 -12.55 -6.14 -5.33
N CYS A 438 -13.07 -5.03 -4.78
CA CYS A 438 -13.73 -3.97 -5.56
C CYS A 438 -12.78 -3.34 -6.59
N ALA A 439 -11.48 -3.20 -6.26
CA ALA A 439 -10.46 -2.71 -7.18
C ALA A 439 -10.02 -3.73 -8.24
N ASP A 440 -10.26 -5.03 -8.04
CA ASP A 440 -10.08 -6.04 -9.09
C ASP A 440 -11.27 -6.02 -10.06
N PHE A 441 -12.49 -5.95 -9.52
CA PHE A 441 -13.71 -5.77 -10.32
C PHE A 441 -13.64 -4.53 -11.22
N ALA A 442 -13.29 -3.37 -10.64
CA ALA A 442 -13.13 -2.12 -11.37
C ALA A 442 -12.00 -2.11 -12.43
N ARG A 443 -11.06 -3.07 -12.37
CA ARG A 443 -10.01 -3.25 -13.39
C ARG A 443 -10.45 -4.17 -14.54
N GLY A 444 -11.48 -4.99 -14.33
CA GLY A 444 -12.02 -5.92 -15.31
C GLY A 444 -11.07 -7.06 -15.71
N ASP A 445 -11.60 -8.00 -16.49
CA ASP A 445 -10.81 -9.09 -17.09
C ASP A 445 -10.07 -8.64 -18.38
N ASP A 446 -10.48 -7.54 -19.02
CA ASP A 446 -9.94 -7.07 -20.32
C ASP A 446 -8.94 -5.91 -20.22
N ALA A 447 -8.30 -5.72 -19.05
CA ALA A 447 -7.12 -4.86 -18.93
C ALA A 447 -5.91 -5.52 -19.63
N GLU A 448 -5.97 -5.60 -20.97
CA GLU A 448 -4.81 -5.79 -21.83
C GLU A 448 -3.79 -4.70 -21.55
N VAL A 449 -2.64 -5.13 -21.05
CA VAL A 449 -1.31 -4.51 -21.20
C VAL A 449 -1.31 -2.99 -21.42
N ASP A 450 -1.85 -2.23 -20.46
CA ASP A 450 -1.64 -0.78 -20.35
C ASP A 450 -0.17 -0.52 -19.95
N ALA A 451 0.70 -0.74 -20.92
CA ALA A 451 2.13 -0.46 -20.93
C ALA A 451 2.39 0.88 -21.64
N GLY A 452 1.50 1.85 -21.41
CA GLY A 452 1.70 3.26 -21.63
C GLY A 452 1.21 4.02 -20.40
N ASP A 453 1.95 5.04 -19.97
CA ASP A 453 1.22 6.20 -19.45
C ASP A 453 0.55 6.80 -20.70
N GLU A 454 -0.73 6.51 -20.93
CA GLU A 454 -1.58 7.50 -21.60
C GLU A 454 -1.56 8.73 -20.68
N PRO A 455 -0.95 9.86 -21.09
CA PRO A 455 -1.12 11.08 -20.33
C PRO A 455 -2.61 11.39 -20.29
N ALA A 456 -3.09 11.93 -19.17
CA ALA A 456 -4.44 12.47 -19.14
C ALA A 456 -4.61 13.45 -20.30
N ASP A 457 -5.78 13.38 -20.94
CA ASP A 457 -6.25 14.35 -21.93
C ASP A 457 -6.53 15.69 -21.22
N ASP A 458 -5.46 16.33 -20.75
CA ASP A 458 -5.45 17.77 -20.52
C ASP A 458 -5.58 18.40 -21.89
N SER A 459 -6.78 18.91 -22.14
CA SER A 459 -7.17 19.72 -23.29
C SER A 459 -6.32 21.00 -23.34
N ASP A 460 -5.06 20.88 -23.75
CA ASP A 460 -4.21 22.01 -24.10
C ASP A 460 -4.71 22.61 -25.41
N SER A 461 -5.52 23.66 -25.27
CA SER A 461 -5.70 24.68 -26.28
C SER A 461 -4.33 25.14 -26.78
N GLU A 462 -4.16 25.21 -28.10
CA GLU A 462 -3.01 25.82 -28.77
C GLU A 462 -2.99 27.36 -28.56
N ASP A 463 -2.85 27.81 -27.31
CA ASP A 463 -2.53 29.20 -27.00
C ASP A 463 -1.01 29.38 -27.07
N ASP A 464 -0.57 30.03 -28.15
CA ASP A 464 0.82 30.44 -28.38
C ASP A 464 1.25 31.51 -27.36
N GLU A 465 1.52 31.12 -26.11
CA GLU A 465 2.14 31.99 -25.11
C GLU A 465 3.50 32.49 -25.65
N GLU A 466 3.55 33.78 -25.95
CA GLU A 466 4.74 34.46 -26.46
C GLU A 466 5.83 34.44 -25.38
N PHE A 467 7.08 34.26 -25.79
CA PHE A 467 8.24 34.08 -24.90
C PHE A 467 8.42 35.20 -23.85
N GLY A 468 7.81 36.37 -24.07
CA GLY A 468 7.77 37.48 -23.12
C GLY A 468 6.94 37.19 -21.84
N ASP A 469 5.75 36.60 -21.96
CA ASP A 469 4.87 36.37 -20.80
C ASP A 469 5.44 35.29 -19.88
N MET A 470 6.00 34.22 -20.44
CA MET A 470 6.70 33.18 -19.66
C MET A 470 7.90 33.72 -18.87
N MET A 471 8.57 34.77 -19.37
CA MET A 471 9.66 35.44 -18.66
C MET A 471 9.13 36.38 -17.56
N GLY A 472 7.98 37.03 -17.79
CA GLY A 472 7.27 37.82 -16.78
C GLY A 472 6.79 36.98 -15.60
N ASP A 473 6.18 35.83 -15.88
CA ASP A 473 5.75 34.87 -14.86
C ASP A 473 6.93 34.27 -14.09
N TYR A 474 8.04 33.99 -14.76
CA TYR A 474 9.25 33.52 -14.08
C TYR A 474 9.77 34.55 -13.08
N ASP A 475 9.85 35.83 -13.43
CA ASP A 475 10.28 36.89 -12.50
C ASP A 475 9.25 37.13 -11.38
N HIS A 476 7.94 36.95 -11.64
CA HIS A 476 6.89 37.11 -10.62
C HIS A 476 6.91 35.97 -9.57
N TYR A 477 7.01 34.72 -10.04
CA TYR A 477 6.96 33.52 -9.19
C TYR A 477 8.35 32.95 -8.84
N ARG A 478 9.45 33.68 -9.12
CA ARG A 478 10.84 33.26 -8.84
C ARG A 478 11.10 32.80 -7.40
N HIS A 479 10.30 33.28 -6.45
CA HIS A 479 10.41 32.92 -5.03
C HIS A 479 9.77 31.57 -4.68
N LEU A 480 9.00 30.96 -5.58
CA LEU A 480 8.34 29.65 -5.44
C LEU A 480 9.02 28.54 -6.27
N HIS A 481 9.95 28.90 -7.16
CA HIS A 481 10.61 27.99 -8.09
C HIS A 481 12.14 28.05 -7.97
N THR A 482 12.81 26.93 -8.17
CA THR A 482 14.27 26.89 -8.33
C THR A 482 14.67 27.39 -9.72
N ASP A 483 15.88 27.95 -9.87
CA ASP A 483 16.33 28.50 -11.17
C ASP A 483 16.34 27.43 -12.30
N GLU A 484 16.34 26.13 -11.96
CA GLU A 484 16.24 25.01 -12.90
C GLU A 484 14.83 24.84 -13.52
N TRP A 485 13.76 25.33 -12.89
CA TRP A 485 12.38 25.17 -13.38
C TRP A 485 12.18 25.80 -14.77
N PHE A 486 12.70 27.01 -14.96
CA PHE A 486 12.57 27.74 -16.23
C PHE A 486 13.39 27.08 -17.33
N VAL A 487 14.61 26.63 -17.02
CA VAL A 487 15.48 25.89 -17.94
C VAL A 487 14.82 24.59 -18.38
N LYS A 488 14.15 23.89 -17.46
CA LYS A 488 13.40 22.66 -17.75
C LYS A 488 12.18 22.91 -18.64
N LYS A 489 11.35 23.92 -18.33
CA LYS A 489 10.19 24.31 -19.16
C LYS A 489 10.62 24.68 -20.60
N LEU A 490 11.79 25.32 -20.74
CA LEU A 490 12.41 25.61 -22.04
C LEU A 490 12.94 24.37 -22.79
N ALA A 491 13.57 23.42 -22.07
CA ALA A 491 14.08 22.18 -22.65
C ALA A 491 12.95 21.26 -23.14
N ASP A 492 11.86 21.19 -22.38
CA ASP A 492 10.66 20.44 -22.75
C ASP A 492 10.00 21.00 -24.03
N ARG A 493 9.87 22.33 -24.17
CA ARG A 493 9.37 22.99 -25.41
C ARG A 493 10.30 22.79 -26.62
N GLN A 494 11.60 22.53 -26.41
CA GLN A 494 12.56 22.21 -27.46
C GLN A 494 12.69 20.70 -27.75
N GLY A 495 11.90 19.84 -27.10
CA GLY A 495 11.96 18.39 -27.28
C GLY A 495 13.22 17.73 -26.72
N LEU A 496 14.05 18.46 -25.97
CA LEU A 496 15.30 18.00 -25.37
C LEU A 496 15.03 17.30 -24.03
N LYS A 497 14.24 16.21 -24.08
CA LYS A 497 14.00 15.37 -22.91
C LYS A 497 15.32 14.72 -22.47
N GLU A 498 15.70 14.95 -21.21
CA GLU A 498 16.76 14.15 -20.58
C GLU A 498 16.41 12.67 -20.65
N PRO A 499 17.39 11.76 -20.83
CA PRO A 499 17.14 10.33 -20.76
C PRO A 499 16.78 9.97 -19.31
N ARG A 500 15.47 9.92 -19.02
CA ARG A 500 14.91 9.37 -17.78
C ARG A 500 15.68 8.08 -17.46
N GLN A 501 16.34 8.05 -16.31
CA GLN A 501 16.90 6.81 -15.78
C GLN A 501 15.80 5.77 -15.84
N LYS A 502 16.07 4.64 -16.51
CA LYS A 502 15.12 3.54 -16.60
C LYS A 502 14.76 3.17 -15.17
N SER A 503 13.51 3.43 -14.79
CA SER A 503 12.97 2.94 -13.53
C SER A 503 13.22 1.44 -13.48
N ILE A 504 13.63 0.98 -12.29
CA ILE A 504 13.78 -0.44 -11.99
C ILE A 504 12.54 -1.17 -12.53
N ALA A 505 12.78 -2.24 -13.30
CA ALA A 505 11.80 -2.91 -14.14
C ALA A 505 10.40 -2.87 -13.52
N SER A 506 9.43 -2.31 -14.26
CA SER A 506 8.04 -2.27 -13.83
C SER A 506 7.66 -3.66 -13.34
N SER A 507 7.21 -3.73 -12.08
CA SER A 507 6.87 -4.99 -11.44
C SER A 507 5.87 -5.71 -12.34
N GLN A 508 6.30 -6.82 -12.95
CA GLN A 508 5.48 -7.49 -13.96
C GLN A 508 4.14 -7.84 -13.31
N ARG A 509 3.09 -7.11 -13.73
CA ARG A 509 1.76 -7.17 -13.17
C ARG A 509 1.16 -8.54 -13.49
N SER A 510 1.48 -9.55 -12.68
CA SER A 510 1.06 -10.93 -12.91
C SER A 510 -0.39 -11.12 -12.46
N ARG A 511 -1.20 -11.64 -13.40
CA ARG A 511 -2.51 -12.23 -13.10
C ARG A 511 -2.33 -13.71 -12.78
N VAL A 512 -3.17 -14.22 -11.90
CA VAL A 512 -3.22 -15.63 -11.51
C VAL A 512 -4.65 -16.09 -11.72
N ALA A 513 -4.84 -17.22 -12.42
CA ALA A 513 -6.14 -17.86 -12.57
C ALA A 513 -6.40 -18.81 -11.38
N ILE A 514 -7.55 -18.67 -10.74
CA ILE A 514 -7.90 -19.34 -9.48
C ILE A 514 -9.38 -19.69 -9.54
N CYS A 515 -9.72 -20.98 -9.40
CA CYS A 515 -11.10 -21.45 -9.50
C CYS A 515 -11.84 -20.92 -10.75
N GLY A 516 -11.13 -20.81 -11.87
CA GLY A 516 -11.64 -20.26 -13.14
C GLY A 516 -11.66 -18.73 -13.29
N LYS A 517 -11.47 -17.96 -12.21
CA LYS A 517 -11.45 -16.49 -12.25
C LYS A 517 -10.02 -15.94 -12.25
N SER A 518 -9.79 -14.84 -12.96
CA SER A 518 -8.49 -14.17 -12.96
C SER A 518 -8.42 -13.14 -11.83
N VAL A 519 -7.32 -13.11 -11.09
CA VAL A 519 -7.09 -12.20 -9.97
C VAL A 519 -5.72 -11.57 -10.09
N TRP A 520 -5.60 -10.29 -9.72
CA TRP A 520 -4.32 -9.60 -9.71
C TRP A 520 -3.53 -9.97 -8.45
N ASN A 521 -2.33 -10.54 -8.64
CA ASN A 521 -1.44 -10.97 -7.56
C ASN A 521 -0.99 -9.82 -6.63
N HIS A 522 -1.09 -8.58 -7.12
CA HIS A 522 -0.83 -7.36 -6.36
C HIS A 522 -2.10 -6.52 -6.28
N ALA A 523 -2.30 -5.90 -5.13
CA ALA A 523 -3.42 -5.00 -4.91
C ALA A 523 -3.20 -3.66 -5.65
N SER A 524 -4.28 -3.03 -6.14
CA SER A 524 -4.19 -1.85 -7.03
C SER A 524 -3.47 -0.67 -6.39
N GLU A 525 -2.44 -0.13 -7.03
CA GLU A 525 -1.85 1.18 -6.67
C GLU A 525 -2.59 2.36 -7.33
N LYS A 526 -3.34 2.11 -8.41
CA LYS A 526 -4.21 3.09 -9.08
C LYS A 526 -5.40 3.41 -8.17
N ALA A 527 -5.86 4.67 -8.22
CA ALA A 527 -7.07 5.12 -7.54
C ALA A 527 -8.26 4.21 -7.88
N MET A 528 -9.06 3.84 -6.86
CA MET A 528 -10.30 3.13 -7.07
C MET A 528 -11.31 4.03 -7.81
N SER A 529 -12.01 3.46 -8.81
CA SER A 529 -13.06 4.17 -9.53
C SER A 529 -14.25 4.51 -8.62
N ARG A 530 -15.05 5.50 -9.01
CA ARG A 530 -16.31 5.84 -8.35
C ARG A 530 -17.20 4.61 -8.13
N ASP A 531 -17.30 3.76 -9.14
CA ASP A 531 -18.17 2.58 -9.12
C ASP A 531 -17.59 1.48 -8.22
N GLY A 532 -16.25 1.36 -8.15
CA GLY A 532 -15.57 0.52 -7.15
C GLY A 532 -15.86 0.96 -5.72
N TRP A 533 -15.85 2.27 -5.45
CA TRP A 533 -16.24 2.82 -4.14
C TRP A 533 -17.74 2.65 -3.86
N LEU A 534 -18.60 2.72 -4.89
CA LEU A 534 -20.03 2.46 -4.76
C LEU A 534 -20.26 1.02 -4.29
N GLN A 535 -19.66 0.03 -4.96
CA GLN A 535 -19.78 -1.37 -4.57
C GLN A 535 -19.15 -1.64 -3.19
N PHE A 536 -18.02 -1.00 -2.87
CA PHE A 536 -17.44 -1.07 -1.52
C PHE A 536 -18.41 -0.56 -0.45
N SER A 537 -19.10 0.56 -0.70
CA SER A 537 -20.08 1.14 0.22
C SER A 537 -21.34 0.27 0.40
N ILE A 538 -21.71 -0.51 -0.64
CA ILE A 538 -22.83 -1.45 -0.60
C ILE A 538 -22.47 -2.69 0.22
N ILE A 539 -21.28 -3.25 0.02
CA ILE A 539 -20.82 -4.47 0.72
C ILE A 539 -20.42 -4.17 2.17
N ALA A 540 -19.58 -3.17 2.39
CA ALA A 540 -19.08 -2.80 3.71
C ALA A 540 -20.06 -1.86 4.46
N LYS A 541 -21.33 -2.29 4.57
CA LYS A 541 -22.46 -1.48 5.09
C LYS A 541 -22.23 -0.86 6.47
N ASP A 542 -21.41 -1.49 7.32
CA ASP A 542 -21.09 -1.05 8.68
C ASP A 542 -19.79 -0.23 8.78
N CYS A 543 -19.07 -0.03 7.67
CA CYS A 543 -17.84 0.77 7.62
C CYS A 543 -18.13 2.28 7.76
N ASP A 544 -17.43 2.97 8.66
CA ASP A 544 -17.48 4.44 8.76
C ASP A 544 -16.62 5.11 7.68
N LEU A 545 -16.96 6.34 7.28
CA LEU A 545 -16.16 7.11 6.31
C LEU A 545 -14.69 7.26 6.74
N LYS A 546 -14.41 7.41 8.05
CA LYS A 546 -13.04 7.50 8.60
C LYS A 546 -12.21 6.24 8.31
N HIS A 547 -12.83 5.07 8.32
CA HIS A 547 -12.18 3.81 7.97
C HIS A 547 -12.02 3.67 6.46
N ALA A 548 -13.00 4.10 5.65
CA ALA A 548 -12.86 4.15 4.19
C ALA A 548 -11.70 5.07 3.74
N ILE A 549 -11.59 6.28 4.32
CA ILE A 549 -10.50 7.24 4.09
C ILE A 549 -9.12 6.65 4.39
N GLN A 550 -8.98 5.87 5.47
CA GLN A 550 -7.71 5.21 5.82
C GLN A 550 -7.26 4.18 4.79
N LEU A 551 -8.17 3.68 3.96
CA LEU A 551 -7.84 2.72 2.91
C LEU A 551 -7.35 3.42 1.63
N CYS A 552 -7.70 4.69 1.38
CA CYS A 552 -7.26 5.44 0.19
C CYS A 552 -5.73 5.39 0.03
N ARG A 553 -5.24 5.05 -1.16
CA ARG A 553 -3.80 4.91 -1.47
C ARG A 553 -3.17 6.19 -2.00
N ASN A 554 -3.97 7.11 -2.53
CA ASN A 554 -3.50 8.37 -3.07
C ASN A 554 -4.48 9.52 -2.75
N TRP A 555 -3.99 10.76 -2.93
CA TRP A 555 -4.75 11.96 -2.57
C TRP A 555 -5.96 12.21 -3.48
N ALA A 556 -5.90 11.83 -4.76
CA ALA A 556 -7.03 11.96 -5.69
C ALA A 556 -8.20 11.08 -5.26
N GLU A 557 -7.94 9.79 -4.96
CA GLU A 557 -8.91 8.84 -4.42
C GLU A 557 -9.56 9.34 -3.11
N PHE A 558 -8.78 10.00 -2.24
CA PHE A 558 -9.32 10.64 -1.04
C PHE A 558 -10.22 11.85 -1.37
N ALA A 559 -9.78 12.73 -2.25
CA ALA A 559 -10.52 13.93 -2.64
C ALA A 559 -11.85 13.58 -3.32
N ASP A 560 -11.84 12.61 -4.25
CA ASP A 560 -13.02 12.12 -4.95
C ASP A 560 -13.99 11.42 -4.01
N LEU A 561 -13.50 10.52 -3.14
CA LEU A 561 -14.33 9.86 -2.12
C LEU A 561 -15.02 10.89 -1.22
N ASN A 562 -14.27 11.85 -0.70
CA ASN A 562 -14.78 12.90 0.17
C ASN A 562 -15.81 13.79 -0.56
N LEU A 563 -15.53 14.18 -1.81
CA LEU A 563 -16.49 14.92 -2.65
C LEU A 563 -17.78 14.13 -2.83
N LEU A 564 -17.71 12.89 -3.31
CA LEU A 564 -18.87 12.02 -3.54
C LEU A 564 -19.70 11.78 -2.27
N THR A 565 -19.07 11.69 -1.08
CA THR A 565 -19.81 11.64 0.19
C THR A 565 -20.55 12.93 0.53
N LEU A 566 -19.99 14.11 0.24
CA LEU A 566 -20.68 15.39 0.44
C LEU A 566 -21.91 15.55 -0.47
N TRP A 567 -21.85 15.00 -1.69
CA TRP A 567 -22.98 14.91 -2.61
C TRP A 567 -23.99 13.79 -2.26
N GLN A 568 -23.71 13.00 -1.21
CA GLN A 568 -24.52 11.85 -0.76
C GLN A 568 -24.69 10.76 -1.85
N PHE A 569 -23.66 10.55 -2.68
CA PHE A 569 -23.67 9.58 -3.77
C PHE A 569 -23.76 8.12 -3.30
N PHE A 570 -23.29 7.82 -2.08
CA PHE A 570 -23.18 6.45 -1.58
C PHE A 570 -24.37 6.02 -0.71
N PRO A 571 -24.91 4.79 -0.86
CA PRO A 571 -26.01 4.25 -0.04
C PRO A 571 -25.59 3.80 1.37
N ALA A 572 -24.36 4.07 1.81
CA ALA A 572 -23.87 3.72 3.15
C ALA A 572 -24.28 4.76 4.21
N SER A 573 -25.16 4.37 5.14
CA SER A 573 -25.70 5.25 6.18
C SER A 573 -24.68 5.73 7.22
N ASN A 574 -23.54 5.04 7.35
CA ASN A 574 -22.43 5.43 8.26
C ASN A 574 -21.44 6.41 7.61
N TRP A 575 -21.59 6.72 6.32
CA TRP A 575 -20.67 7.63 5.62
C TRP A 575 -21.06 9.11 5.74
N THR A 576 -22.17 9.39 6.44
CA THR A 576 -22.63 10.73 6.74
C THR A 576 -22.17 11.25 8.12
N SER A 577 -21.21 10.61 8.81
CA SER A 577 -20.83 10.90 10.22
C SER A 577 -19.34 11.15 10.49
#